data_AF-R7ERH3-F1
#
_entry.id   AF-R7ERH3-F1
#
_cell.length_a   1.000
_cell.length_b   1.000
_cell.length_c   1.000
_cell.angle_alpha   90.00
_cell.angle_beta   90.00
_cell.angle_gamma   90.00
#
_symmetry.space_group_name_H-M   'P 1'
#
loop_
_entity.id
_entity.type
_entity.pdbx_description
1 polymer ?
#
loop_
_entity_poly.entity_id
_entity_poly.type
_entity_poly.pdbx_seq_one_letter_code
_entity_poly.pdbx_strand_id
1 'polypeptide(L)'
;MNDRDSNTRAFKMNSHLSNRALRERKRKRRQIVLITLMSLLALSLIVSVIVICGELASGGGGEDTSPNVPASVTTMGDTTAGGETTPAADETTGGTEGYTVKLMTADDVHRGELILVDTSHAYVFPASDATLIDLRSSRSEKWGTSASGNMIHSYSCSFDVKLNAVAAKNLNNMIDDFYDATKNQDVYFPQGSGYRDAAAQDTLHASKPGAEAPGGYSEHHTGLTVDFRAWLDNNSYPYISASEDASCVQIYTWLNTNCYKYGFIQRYPQSKSSVTKSSHYADHYRYVGYPHALAMMRNDLCLEEYLTVLATRHPYTGTHYIMNGDDGVTYEIYYVPAATGEGATTSVPVPTDMPYTISGNNYDGFIVTITRK
;
A
#
# COMPACT_ATOMS: atom_id res chain seq x y z
N MET A 1 33.11 4.38 9.61
CA MET A 1 32.49 4.77 10.90
C MET A 1 30.98 4.75 10.74
N ASN A 2 30.23 4.42 11.79
CA ASN A 2 28.77 4.44 11.76
C ASN A 2 28.25 5.76 12.35
N ASP A 3 27.40 6.49 11.62
CA ASP A 3 26.79 7.77 12.05
C ASP A 3 25.92 7.65 13.33
N ARG A 4 25.65 6.43 13.82
CA ARG A 4 24.81 6.21 15.00
C ARG A 4 25.49 6.61 16.32
N ASP A 5 26.82 6.56 16.39
CA ASP A 5 27.55 6.90 17.62
C ASP A 5 27.53 8.40 17.97
N SER A 6 27.48 9.27 16.96
CA SER A 6 27.47 10.74 17.13
C SER A 6 26.07 11.31 17.39
N ASN A 7 25.03 10.74 16.78
CA ASN A 7 23.68 11.28 16.82
C ASN A 7 22.82 10.73 17.97
N THR A 8 22.86 9.41 18.22
CA THR A 8 21.88 8.77 19.12
C THR A 8 22.27 8.87 20.60
N ARG A 9 23.57 8.85 20.93
CA ARG A 9 24.06 8.84 22.32
C ARG A 9 23.79 10.16 23.07
N ALA A 10 23.93 11.30 22.40
CA ALA A 10 23.83 12.62 23.04
C ALA A 10 22.44 12.92 23.63
N PHE A 11 21.36 12.43 22.99
CA PHE A 11 19.99 12.76 23.39
C PHE A 11 19.39 11.76 24.40
N LYS A 12 19.70 10.46 24.27
CA LYS A 12 19.10 9.43 25.15
C LYS A 12 19.46 9.66 26.63
N MET A 13 20.70 10.05 26.96
CA MET A 13 21.24 10.06 28.33
C MET A 13 20.44 10.89 29.35
N ASN A 14 19.90 12.06 28.96
CA ASN A 14 19.11 12.92 29.86
C ASN A 14 17.64 12.48 30.01
N SER A 15 17.13 11.56 29.18
CA SER A 15 15.69 11.25 29.09
C SER A 15 15.26 9.97 29.82
N HIS A 16 16.18 9.03 30.09
CA HIS A 16 15.83 7.70 30.60
C HIS A 16 15.25 7.71 32.03
N LEU A 17 15.75 8.57 32.93
CA LEU A 17 15.30 8.62 34.32
C LEU A 17 13.86 9.14 34.46
N SER A 18 13.50 10.20 33.74
CA SER A 18 12.15 10.77 33.75
C SER A 18 11.11 9.83 33.11
N ASN A 19 11.46 9.24 31.96
CA ASN A 19 10.53 8.43 31.18
C ASN A 19 10.10 7.11 31.84
N ARG A 20 10.95 6.48 32.66
CA ARG A 20 10.62 5.19 33.30
C ARG A 20 9.39 5.31 34.22
N ALA A 21 9.38 6.30 35.12
CA ALA A 21 8.25 6.54 36.02
C ALA A 21 6.96 6.92 35.27
N LEU A 22 7.06 7.66 34.17
CA LEU A 22 5.91 8.02 33.34
C LEU A 22 5.33 6.81 32.59
N ARG A 23 6.19 5.93 32.05
CA ARG A 23 5.81 4.68 31.38
C ARG A 23 5.09 3.72 32.33
N GLU A 24 5.58 3.55 33.56
CA GLU A 24 4.90 2.71 34.58
C GLU A 24 3.52 3.27 34.97
N ARG A 25 3.38 4.59 35.15
CA ARG A 25 2.09 5.24 35.41
C ARG A 25 1.09 5.05 34.25
N LYS A 26 1.55 5.16 32.99
CA LYS A 26 0.72 4.88 31.81
C LYS A 26 0.34 3.39 31.70
N ARG A 27 1.26 2.45 32.00
CA ARG A 27 1.00 1.00 32.03
C ARG A 27 -0.09 0.63 33.04
N LYS A 28 0.02 1.11 34.28
CA LYS A 28 -0.99 0.86 35.34
C LYS A 28 -2.37 1.40 34.95
N ARG A 29 -2.46 2.60 34.35
CA ARG A 29 -3.74 3.13 33.84
C ARG A 29 -4.33 2.26 32.73
N ARG A 30 -3.53 1.81 31.75
CA ARG A 30 -4.01 0.90 30.69
C ARG A 30 -4.50 -0.44 31.24
N GLN A 31 -3.81 -1.02 32.22
CA GLN A 31 -4.27 -2.27 32.87
C GLN A 31 -5.60 -2.09 33.60
N ILE A 32 -5.81 -0.99 34.32
CA ILE A 32 -7.09 -0.70 34.99
C ILE A 32 -8.23 -0.57 33.97
N VAL A 33 -8.02 0.14 32.86
CA VAL A 33 -9.03 0.29 31.79
C VAL A 33 -9.36 -1.04 31.11
N LEU A 34 -8.35 -1.89 30.86
CA LEU A 34 -8.58 -3.23 30.31
C LEU A 34 -9.37 -4.12 31.27
N ILE A 35 -9.06 -4.07 32.57
CA ILE A 35 -9.81 -4.84 33.59
C ILE A 35 -11.28 -4.39 33.63
N THR A 36 -11.58 -3.08 33.65
CA THR A 36 -12.97 -2.62 33.64
C THR A 36 -13.71 -2.95 32.34
N LEU A 37 -13.06 -2.87 31.17
CA LEU A 37 -13.66 -3.31 29.90
C LEU A 37 -13.98 -4.81 29.90
N MET A 38 -13.07 -5.66 30.39
CA MET A 38 -13.31 -7.09 30.53
C MET A 38 -14.44 -7.40 31.53
N SER A 39 -14.54 -6.66 32.63
CA SER A 39 -15.67 -6.80 33.58
C SER A 39 -17.01 -6.39 32.97
N LEU A 40 -17.05 -5.33 32.15
CA LEU A 40 -18.25 -4.89 31.45
C LEU A 40 -18.67 -5.88 30.36
N LEU A 41 -17.72 -6.45 29.61
CA LEU A 41 -17.98 -7.51 28.63
C LEU A 41 -18.51 -8.78 29.30
N ALA A 42 -17.94 -9.20 30.43
CA ALA A 42 -18.43 -10.34 31.19
C ALA A 42 -19.86 -10.11 31.73
N LEU A 43 -20.15 -8.91 32.24
CA LEU A 43 -21.49 -8.55 32.70
C LEU A 43 -22.51 -8.54 31.55
N SER A 44 -22.12 -7.99 30.39
CA SER A 44 -22.93 -8.01 29.16
C SER A 44 -23.23 -9.44 28.71
N LEU A 45 -22.23 -10.33 28.70
CA LEU A 45 -22.40 -11.73 28.33
C LEU A 45 -23.38 -12.46 29.27
N ILE A 46 -23.31 -12.19 30.58
CA ILE A 46 -24.26 -12.75 31.57
C ILE A 46 -25.69 -12.29 31.29
N VAL A 47 -25.89 -11.00 30.98
CA VAL A 47 -27.21 -10.46 30.62
C VAL A 47 -27.73 -11.10 29.34
N SER A 48 -26.91 -11.22 28.30
CA SER A 48 -27.29 -11.89 27.04
C SER A 48 -27.67 -13.36 27.24
N VAL A 49 -26.94 -14.10 28.08
CA VAL A 49 -27.29 -15.50 28.40
C VAL A 49 -28.64 -15.58 29.13
N ILE A 50 -28.95 -14.65 30.03
CA ILE A 50 -30.25 -14.61 30.72
C ILE A 50 -31.40 -14.34 29.72
N VAL A 51 -31.20 -13.48 28.72
CA VAL A 51 -32.20 -13.23 27.65
C VAL A 51 -32.39 -14.46 26.76
N ILE A 52 -31.29 -15.06 26.28
CA ILE A 52 -31.34 -16.24 25.40
C ILE A 52 -31.98 -17.45 26.11
N CYS A 53 -31.75 -17.63 27.41
CA CYS A 53 -32.44 -18.65 28.21
C CYS A 53 -33.94 -18.36 28.41
N GLY A 54 -34.42 -17.14 28.18
CA GLY A 54 -35.84 -16.80 28.14
C GLY A 54 -36.49 -17.13 26.78
N GLU A 55 -35.80 -16.88 25.67
CA GLU A 55 -36.35 -17.04 24.31
C GLU A 55 -36.35 -18.50 23.81
N LEU A 56 -35.47 -19.35 24.35
CA LEU A 56 -35.47 -20.81 24.09
C LEU A 56 -36.72 -21.56 24.62
N ALA A 57 -37.69 -20.85 25.20
CA ALA A 57 -38.98 -21.40 25.64
C ALA A 57 -40.06 -21.46 24.52
N SER A 58 -39.81 -20.93 23.30
CA SER A 58 -40.89 -20.75 22.31
C SER A 58 -40.53 -20.96 20.82
N GLY A 59 -40.47 -22.23 20.39
CA GLY A 59 -40.69 -22.68 18.99
C GLY A 59 -39.59 -22.42 17.93
N GLY A 60 -39.60 -23.05 16.74
CA GLY A 60 -40.39 -24.23 16.34
C GLY A 60 -40.75 -24.42 14.85
N GLY A 61 -39.88 -25.08 14.05
CA GLY A 61 -40.27 -25.92 12.89
C GLY A 61 -40.20 -25.37 11.44
N GLY A 62 -39.92 -26.26 10.46
CA GLY A 62 -39.97 -26.05 8.99
C GLY A 62 -38.66 -25.54 8.37
N GLU A 63 -37.93 -26.15 7.42
CA GLU A 63 -38.21 -27.11 6.30
C GLU A 63 -39.11 -26.57 5.17
N ASP A 64 -38.84 -26.80 3.86
CA ASP A 64 -37.61 -27.21 3.12
C ASP A 64 -37.86 -27.00 1.58
N THR A 65 -36.91 -27.44 0.73
CA THR A 65 -37.01 -27.84 -0.69
C THR A 65 -36.48 -26.89 -1.77
N SER A 66 -36.04 -27.49 -2.88
CA SER A 66 -35.23 -26.89 -3.96
C SER A 66 -35.54 -27.60 -5.31
N PRO A 67 -34.67 -27.63 -6.35
CA PRO A 67 -34.82 -26.81 -7.56
C PRO A 67 -35.15 -27.62 -8.83
N ASN A 68 -35.27 -26.96 -9.98
CA ASN A 68 -35.11 -27.63 -11.28
C ASN A 68 -34.54 -26.72 -12.41
N VAL A 69 -34.11 -27.35 -13.48
CA VAL A 69 -33.37 -26.86 -14.68
C VAL A 69 -34.24 -27.21 -15.95
N PRO A 70 -33.88 -27.09 -17.26
CA PRO A 70 -32.59 -26.74 -17.89
C PRO A 70 -32.54 -25.87 -19.19
N ALA A 71 -31.33 -25.33 -19.45
CA ALA A 71 -30.55 -25.29 -20.71
C ALA A 71 -31.06 -24.78 -22.09
N SER A 72 -30.23 -23.87 -22.64
CA SER A 72 -29.65 -23.86 -24.02
C SER A 72 -30.43 -23.39 -25.27
N VAL A 73 -29.75 -22.60 -26.12
CA VAL A 73 -29.59 -22.72 -27.60
C VAL A 73 -28.50 -21.73 -28.09
N THR A 74 -27.90 -21.96 -29.27
CA THR A 74 -26.67 -21.29 -29.78
C THR A 74 -26.85 -20.72 -31.19
N THR A 75 -26.20 -19.59 -31.53
CA THR A 75 -25.79 -19.25 -32.92
C THR A 75 -24.64 -18.22 -32.98
N MET A 76 -23.98 -18.11 -34.14
CA MET A 76 -22.81 -17.24 -34.45
C MET A 76 -23.06 -16.37 -35.70
N GLY A 77 -22.25 -15.33 -35.94
CA GLY A 77 -22.26 -14.46 -37.14
C GLY A 77 -20.96 -13.64 -37.29
N ASP A 78 -20.67 -13.16 -38.52
CA ASP A 78 -19.35 -12.65 -39.00
C ASP A 78 -19.59 -11.73 -40.26
N THR A 79 -18.70 -11.00 -40.96
CA THR A 79 -17.22 -10.96 -41.10
C THR A 79 -16.71 -9.60 -41.62
N THR A 80 -15.54 -9.08 -41.16
CA THR A 80 -14.69 -7.99 -41.80
C THR A 80 -15.32 -6.60 -42.07
N ALA A 81 -14.66 -5.48 -42.47
CA ALA A 81 -13.32 -4.83 -42.34
C ALA A 81 -13.44 -3.41 -43.00
N GLY A 82 -12.52 -2.42 -42.99
CA GLY A 82 -11.18 -2.19 -42.41
C GLY A 82 -10.43 -1.07 -43.20
N GLY A 83 -9.56 -0.24 -42.58
CA GLY A 83 -8.81 0.83 -43.29
C GLY A 83 -7.96 1.77 -42.39
N GLU A 84 -6.88 2.36 -42.94
CA GLU A 84 -5.82 3.10 -42.22
C GLU A 84 -5.82 4.63 -42.44
N THR A 85 -5.30 5.42 -41.49
CA THR A 85 -4.18 6.41 -41.68
C THR A 85 -3.84 7.21 -40.40
N THR A 86 -2.61 7.72 -40.34
CA THR A 86 -2.00 8.54 -39.26
C THR A 86 -0.87 9.41 -39.87
N PRO A 87 -0.24 10.39 -39.17
CA PRO A 87 -0.51 10.89 -37.81
C PRO A 87 -0.62 12.43 -37.68
N ALA A 88 -1.27 12.88 -36.61
CA ALA A 88 -0.98 14.15 -35.92
C ALA A 88 -1.35 14.00 -34.43
N ALA A 89 -0.63 14.70 -33.54
CA ALA A 89 -1.00 14.77 -32.13
C ALA A 89 -1.92 15.98 -31.92
N ASP A 90 -3.18 15.74 -31.62
CA ASP A 90 -4.18 16.79 -31.40
C ASP A 90 -5.22 16.34 -30.36
N GLU A 91 -5.50 17.19 -29.36
CA GLU A 91 -6.41 16.88 -28.25
C GLU A 91 -7.86 16.95 -28.74
N THR A 92 -8.37 15.81 -29.19
CA THR A 92 -9.60 15.74 -29.98
C THR A 92 -10.85 15.63 -29.10
N THR A 93 -11.83 16.50 -29.37
CA THR A 93 -13.09 16.63 -28.62
C THR A 93 -14.06 15.47 -28.87
N GLY A 94 -13.73 14.29 -28.33
CA GLY A 94 -14.54 13.07 -28.38
C GLY A 94 -15.16 12.66 -27.02
N GLY A 95 -15.05 13.50 -26.00
CA GLY A 95 -15.53 13.22 -24.65
C GLY A 95 -17.03 13.43 -24.47
N THR A 96 -17.58 12.81 -23.42
CA THR A 96 -18.87 13.18 -22.82
C THR A 96 -18.78 14.59 -22.22
N GLU A 97 -19.90 15.29 -22.00
CA GLU A 97 -19.89 16.66 -21.45
C GLU A 97 -19.07 16.76 -20.14
N GLY A 98 -18.05 17.63 -20.13
CA GLY A 98 -17.08 17.77 -19.02
C GLY A 98 -15.83 16.89 -19.10
N TYR A 99 -15.66 16.10 -20.15
CA TYR A 99 -14.49 15.22 -20.37
C TYR A 99 -13.76 15.52 -21.69
N THR A 100 -12.46 15.27 -21.68
CA THR A 100 -11.59 15.17 -22.87
C THR A 100 -10.92 13.79 -22.91
N VAL A 101 -10.13 13.51 -23.94
CA VAL A 101 -9.42 12.24 -24.12
C VAL A 101 -7.91 12.45 -24.03
N LYS A 102 -7.25 11.66 -23.20
CA LYS A 102 -5.79 11.49 -23.23
C LYS A 102 -5.44 10.16 -23.90
N LEU A 103 -4.62 10.21 -24.93
CA LEU A 103 -4.10 9.01 -25.59
C LEU A 103 -2.96 8.40 -24.76
N MET A 104 -3.07 7.12 -24.44
CA MET A 104 -2.07 6.33 -23.71
C MET A 104 -1.60 5.16 -24.59
N THR A 105 -0.31 4.82 -24.54
CA THR A 105 0.28 3.70 -25.31
C THR A 105 0.20 2.38 -24.55
N ALA A 106 0.53 1.26 -25.23
CA ALA A 106 0.72 -0.03 -24.54
C ALA A 106 1.83 0.05 -23.47
N ASP A 107 2.94 0.75 -23.74
CA ASP A 107 4.04 0.94 -22.78
C ASP A 107 3.59 1.67 -21.49
N ASP A 108 2.59 2.54 -21.58
CA ASP A 108 2.04 3.27 -20.43
C ASP A 108 1.24 2.38 -19.47
N VAL A 109 0.72 1.23 -19.93
CA VAL A 109 0.07 0.23 -19.05
C VAL A 109 1.04 -0.25 -17.96
N HIS A 110 2.34 -0.23 -18.25
CA HIS A 110 3.42 -0.62 -17.34
C HIS A 110 3.99 0.55 -16.51
N ARG A 111 3.24 1.65 -16.34
CA ARG A 111 3.69 2.87 -15.64
C ARG A 111 2.67 3.35 -14.59
N GLY A 112 3.17 3.95 -13.51
CA GLY A 112 2.35 4.57 -12.46
C GLY A 112 2.43 3.85 -11.11
N GLU A 113 1.62 4.30 -10.14
CA GLU A 113 1.69 3.87 -8.74
C GLU A 113 0.97 2.53 -8.47
N LEU A 114 0.05 2.12 -9.35
CA LEU A 114 -0.81 0.93 -9.21
C LEU A 114 -0.36 -0.29 -10.03
N ILE A 115 0.83 -0.25 -10.64
CA ILE A 115 1.38 -1.39 -11.39
C ILE A 115 1.46 -2.65 -10.53
N LEU A 116 0.83 -3.74 -10.96
CA LEU A 116 0.89 -5.03 -10.28
C LEU A 116 2.14 -5.79 -10.74
N VAL A 117 3.03 -6.11 -9.79
CA VAL A 117 4.15 -7.03 -10.02
C VAL A 117 4.00 -8.18 -9.03
N ASP A 118 3.87 -9.39 -9.57
CA ASP A 118 3.61 -10.63 -8.84
C ASP A 118 4.18 -11.84 -9.62
N THR A 119 3.74 -13.06 -9.32
CA THR A 119 4.20 -14.29 -10.00
C THR A 119 3.70 -14.48 -11.44
N SER A 120 2.79 -13.63 -11.92
CA SER A 120 2.15 -13.69 -13.24
C SER A 120 2.37 -12.41 -14.05
N HIS A 121 2.61 -11.28 -13.39
CA HIS A 121 2.80 -9.96 -13.99
C HIS A 121 4.25 -9.49 -13.76
N ALA A 122 5.11 -9.65 -14.77
CA ALA A 122 6.50 -9.20 -14.71
C ALA A 122 6.59 -7.66 -14.81
N TYR A 123 7.59 -7.08 -14.16
CA TYR A 123 7.92 -5.66 -14.27
C TYR A 123 8.61 -5.35 -15.61
N VAL A 124 7.98 -4.51 -16.43
CA VAL A 124 8.59 -3.99 -17.67
C VAL A 124 9.48 -2.80 -17.31
N PHE A 125 10.79 -3.05 -17.16
CA PHE A 125 11.78 -2.03 -16.82
C PHE A 125 11.72 -0.83 -17.79
N PRO A 126 11.74 0.43 -17.29
CA PRO A 126 11.76 1.61 -18.13
C PRO A 126 13.16 1.80 -18.76
N ALA A 127 13.23 2.55 -19.87
CA ALA A 127 14.50 2.94 -20.48
C ALA A 127 15.37 3.88 -19.59
N SER A 128 14.81 4.39 -18.48
CA SER A 128 15.53 5.20 -17.51
C SER A 128 14.88 5.16 -16.12
N ASP A 129 15.68 4.90 -15.10
CA ASP A 129 15.28 4.93 -13.67
C ASP A 129 15.21 6.36 -13.09
N ALA A 130 14.92 7.38 -13.92
CA ALA A 130 14.97 8.80 -13.55
C ALA A 130 13.99 9.22 -12.42
N THR A 131 13.07 8.34 -12.01
CA THR A 131 12.20 8.57 -10.85
C THR A 131 12.79 8.10 -9.52
N LEU A 132 13.90 7.35 -9.53
CA LEU A 132 14.54 6.84 -8.31
C LEU A 132 15.46 7.89 -7.68
N ILE A 133 15.29 8.10 -6.38
CA ILE A 133 16.18 8.92 -5.55
C ILE A 133 16.80 8.09 -4.44
N ASP A 134 17.98 8.49 -3.97
CA ASP A 134 18.58 7.92 -2.76
C ASP A 134 17.77 8.33 -1.51
N LEU A 135 17.42 7.35 -0.70
CA LEU A 135 16.66 7.54 0.54
C LEU A 135 17.49 8.21 1.63
N ARG A 136 18.83 8.13 1.60
CA ARG A 136 19.69 8.74 2.63
C ARG A 136 19.74 10.26 2.53
N SER A 137 19.89 10.80 1.32
CA SER A 137 19.98 12.23 1.03
C SER A 137 18.62 12.90 0.91
N SER A 138 17.56 12.15 0.59
CA SER A 138 16.17 12.65 0.58
C SER A 138 15.47 12.58 1.94
N ARG A 139 16.19 12.32 3.04
CA ARG A 139 15.60 12.30 4.38
C ARG A 139 15.13 13.69 4.81
N SER A 140 14.00 13.74 5.50
CA SER A 140 13.44 14.95 6.08
C SER A 140 14.44 15.72 6.98
N GLU A 141 14.44 17.04 6.82
CA GLU A 141 15.17 18.02 7.64
C GLU A 141 14.30 18.63 8.76
N LYS A 142 13.02 18.19 8.90
CA LYS A 142 11.99 18.69 9.84
C LYS A 142 12.45 18.83 11.30
N TRP A 143 13.50 18.11 11.69
CA TRP A 143 13.97 17.96 13.07
C TRP A 143 15.23 18.79 13.41
N GLY A 144 15.81 19.49 12.42
CA GLY A 144 16.98 20.35 12.63
C GLY A 144 18.22 19.60 13.10
N THR A 145 19.16 20.31 13.75
CA THR A 145 20.45 19.76 14.16
C THR A 145 20.56 19.44 15.65
N SER A 146 21.40 18.46 15.97
CA SER A 146 21.80 18.12 17.33
C SER A 146 22.73 19.18 17.94
N ALA A 147 22.95 19.12 19.25
CA ALA A 147 24.00 19.90 19.93
C ALA A 147 25.43 19.56 19.45
N SER A 148 25.61 18.48 18.68
CA SER A 148 26.87 18.13 17.99
C SER A 148 26.94 18.65 16.54
N GLY A 149 25.93 19.41 16.09
CA GLY A 149 25.88 20.01 14.75
C GLY A 149 25.33 19.11 13.64
N ASN A 150 24.98 17.86 13.95
CA ASN A 150 24.57 16.87 12.96
C ASN A 150 23.05 16.92 12.73
N MET A 151 22.59 16.67 11.51
CA MET A 151 21.15 16.61 11.20
C MET A 151 20.46 15.46 11.96
N ILE A 152 19.31 15.77 12.56
CA ILE A 152 18.41 14.81 13.19
C ILE A 152 17.43 14.29 12.14
N HIS A 153 17.25 12.98 12.09
CA HIS A 153 16.26 12.34 11.23
C HIS A 153 15.35 11.43 12.07
N SER A 154 14.15 11.15 11.55
CA SER A 154 13.17 10.25 12.16
C SER A 154 13.54 8.76 12.04
N TYR A 155 14.47 8.40 11.15
CA TYR A 155 14.92 7.02 10.93
C TYR A 155 16.40 6.92 10.51
N SER A 156 16.92 5.68 10.52
CA SER A 156 18.22 5.31 9.96
C SER A 156 18.06 4.54 8.65
N CYS A 157 19.08 4.56 7.78
CA CYS A 157 19.12 3.72 6.58
C CYS A 157 20.56 3.38 6.17
N SER A 158 20.73 2.37 5.32
CA SER A 158 21.97 2.13 4.57
C SER A 158 22.26 3.25 3.55
N PHE A 159 23.37 3.16 2.81
CA PHE A 159 23.88 4.25 1.95
C PHE A 159 23.41 4.17 0.48
N ASP A 160 22.70 3.09 0.13
CA ASP A 160 22.39 2.66 -1.22
C ASP A 160 20.89 2.33 -1.42
N VAL A 161 20.07 2.54 -0.39
CA VAL A 161 18.62 2.34 -0.46
C VAL A 161 18.03 3.44 -1.35
N LYS A 162 17.54 3.09 -2.54
CA LYS A 162 16.78 3.99 -3.41
C LYS A 162 15.29 3.69 -3.34
N LEU A 163 14.46 4.68 -3.62
CA LEU A 163 13.01 4.54 -3.83
C LEU A 163 12.56 5.51 -4.93
N ASN A 164 11.40 5.26 -5.53
CA ASN A 164 10.69 6.23 -6.35
C ASN A 164 10.45 7.52 -5.54
N ALA A 165 10.65 8.69 -6.14
CA ALA A 165 10.62 9.98 -5.46
C ALA A 165 9.30 10.27 -4.71
N VAL A 166 8.15 9.82 -5.22
CA VAL A 166 6.85 10.02 -4.58
C VAL A 166 6.70 9.10 -3.37
N ALA A 167 7.08 7.82 -3.52
CA ALA A 167 7.13 6.87 -2.41
C ALA A 167 8.11 7.32 -1.31
N ALA A 168 9.31 7.79 -1.68
CA ALA A 168 10.31 8.32 -0.75
C ALA A 168 9.80 9.55 0.02
N LYS A 169 9.16 10.50 -0.67
CA LYS A 169 8.55 11.68 -0.04
C LYS A 169 7.46 11.28 0.98
N ASN A 170 6.58 10.36 0.60
CA ASN A 170 5.48 9.96 1.49
C ASN A 170 5.96 9.02 2.63
N LEU A 171 7.03 8.25 2.41
CA LEU A 171 7.73 7.50 3.46
C LEU A 171 8.34 8.44 4.50
N ASN A 172 9.00 9.52 4.08
CA ASN A 172 9.49 10.56 4.98
C ASN A 172 8.37 11.16 5.83
N ASN A 173 7.24 11.53 5.22
CA ASN A 173 6.07 12.03 5.96
C ASN A 173 5.56 11.01 6.98
N MET A 174 5.41 9.74 6.58
CA MET A 174 4.93 8.65 7.42
C MET A 174 5.81 8.44 8.66
N ILE A 175 7.14 8.45 8.48
CA ILE A 175 8.08 8.16 9.57
C ILE A 175 8.38 9.40 10.43
N ASP A 176 8.27 10.60 9.86
CA ASP A 176 8.26 11.84 10.64
C ASP A 176 7.06 11.92 11.58
N ASP A 177 5.87 11.55 11.14
CA ASP A 177 4.67 11.60 11.99
C ASP A 177 4.62 10.41 12.97
N PHE A 178 5.17 9.25 12.59
CA PHE A 178 5.50 8.20 13.56
C PHE A 178 6.42 8.73 14.66
N TYR A 179 7.54 9.37 14.29
CA TYR A 179 8.47 9.95 15.26
C TYR A 179 7.81 11.07 16.08
N ASP A 180 6.91 11.86 15.51
CA ASP A 180 6.20 12.87 16.30
C ASP A 180 5.26 12.25 17.34
N ALA A 181 4.44 11.28 16.93
CA ALA A 181 3.49 10.61 17.82
C ALA A 181 4.15 9.74 18.90
N THR A 182 5.38 9.24 18.67
CA THR A 182 6.01 8.21 19.52
C THR A 182 7.33 8.63 20.17
N LYS A 183 8.06 9.56 19.55
CA LYS A 183 9.48 9.89 19.81
C LYS A 183 10.42 8.67 19.72
N ASN A 184 10.08 7.71 18.87
CA ASN A 184 10.89 6.53 18.53
C ASN A 184 11.62 6.76 17.18
N GLN A 185 12.94 6.54 17.16
CA GLN A 185 13.83 6.72 15.98
C GLN A 185 14.54 5.43 15.57
N ASP A 186 14.11 4.27 16.09
CA ASP A 186 14.77 3.00 15.82
C ASP A 186 14.41 2.43 14.43
N VAL A 187 13.43 3.01 13.71
CA VAL A 187 13.10 2.64 12.32
C VAL A 187 14.36 2.60 11.45
N TYR A 188 14.54 1.49 10.74
CA TYR A 188 15.74 1.23 9.94
C TYR A 188 15.43 0.57 8.59
N PHE A 189 15.96 1.15 7.52
CA PHE A 189 15.94 0.59 6.17
C PHE A 189 17.32 0.01 5.80
N PRO A 190 17.50 -1.34 5.84
CA PRO A 190 18.76 -1.98 5.50
C PRO A 190 19.06 -1.96 3.98
N GLN A 191 20.29 -2.28 3.61
CA GLN A 191 20.68 -2.55 2.22
C GLN A 191 19.71 -3.55 1.56
N GLY A 192 19.28 -3.27 0.33
CA GLY A 192 18.32 -4.08 -0.42
C GLY A 192 16.86 -4.00 0.04
N SER A 193 16.51 -3.11 0.99
CA SER A 193 15.11 -2.92 1.42
C SER A 193 14.25 -2.14 0.44
N GLY A 194 14.82 -1.18 -0.30
CA GLY A 194 14.13 -0.37 -1.30
C GLY A 194 14.22 -0.99 -2.70
N TYR A 195 14.55 -0.18 -3.69
CA TYR A 195 14.79 -0.64 -5.06
C TYR A 195 15.89 -1.72 -5.14
N ARG A 196 15.66 -2.72 -6.00
CA ARG A 196 16.65 -3.72 -6.43
C ARG A 196 16.54 -3.89 -7.95
N ASP A 197 17.67 -3.95 -8.66
CA ASP A 197 17.68 -4.31 -10.08
C ASP A 197 17.45 -5.82 -10.29
N ALA A 198 17.29 -6.25 -11.56
CA ALA A 198 17.07 -7.65 -11.91
C ALA A 198 18.18 -8.58 -11.42
N ALA A 199 19.45 -8.23 -11.67
CA ALA A 199 20.59 -9.09 -11.35
C ALA A 199 20.84 -9.21 -9.84
N ALA A 200 20.61 -8.13 -9.09
CA ALA A 200 20.59 -8.14 -7.63
C ALA A 200 19.47 -9.04 -7.08
N GLN A 201 18.29 -9.01 -7.69
CA GLN A 201 17.16 -9.88 -7.31
C GLN A 201 17.41 -11.35 -7.67
N ASP A 202 17.97 -11.66 -8.83
CA ASP A 202 18.35 -13.03 -9.22
C ASP A 202 19.44 -13.61 -8.30
N THR A 203 20.43 -12.80 -7.92
CA THR A 203 21.46 -13.18 -6.94
C THR A 203 20.83 -13.50 -5.58
N LEU A 204 19.86 -12.72 -5.16
CA LEU A 204 19.12 -12.93 -3.91
C LEU A 204 18.19 -14.15 -3.98
N HIS A 205 17.49 -14.36 -5.09
CA HIS A 205 16.66 -15.54 -5.38
C HIS A 205 17.48 -16.83 -5.34
N ALA A 206 18.64 -16.86 -6.01
CA ALA A 206 19.55 -18.01 -5.99
C ALA A 206 20.05 -18.35 -4.57
N SER A 207 20.14 -17.35 -3.68
CA SER A 207 20.51 -17.55 -2.26
C SER A 207 19.35 -18.01 -1.35
N LYS A 208 18.09 -17.80 -1.78
CA LYS A 208 16.86 -18.13 -1.02
C LYS A 208 15.72 -18.63 -1.94
N PRO A 209 15.91 -19.73 -2.69
CA PRO A 209 14.90 -20.21 -3.63
C PRO A 209 13.57 -20.50 -2.92
N GLY A 210 12.48 -19.97 -3.47
CA GLY A 210 11.12 -20.12 -2.91
C GLY A 210 10.75 -19.14 -1.78
N ALA A 211 11.67 -18.29 -1.31
CA ALA A 211 11.38 -17.22 -0.35
C ALA A 211 11.54 -15.80 -0.95
N GLU A 212 12.20 -15.68 -2.09
CA GLU A 212 12.38 -14.44 -2.86
C GLU A 212 11.94 -14.69 -4.30
N ALA A 213 11.35 -13.70 -4.97
CA ALA A 213 11.00 -13.80 -6.38
C ALA A 213 12.25 -13.71 -7.30
N PRO A 214 12.24 -14.29 -8.51
CA PRO A 214 13.29 -14.08 -9.50
C PRO A 214 13.26 -12.65 -10.08
N GLY A 215 14.32 -12.28 -10.81
CA GLY A 215 14.42 -11.01 -11.53
C GLY A 215 13.24 -10.80 -12.49
N GLY A 216 12.69 -9.59 -12.47
CA GLY A 216 11.46 -9.21 -13.17
C GLY A 216 10.17 -9.42 -12.35
N TYR A 217 10.14 -10.33 -11.36
CA TYR A 217 8.91 -10.71 -10.63
C TYR A 217 8.89 -10.19 -9.18
N SER A 218 9.73 -9.19 -8.86
CA SER A 218 9.84 -8.57 -7.54
C SER A 218 9.34 -7.13 -7.55
N GLU A 219 8.44 -6.77 -6.65
CA GLU A 219 7.96 -5.37 -6.52
C GLU A 219 9.08 -4.38 -6.19
N HIS A 220 10.21 -4.83 -5.64
CA HIS A 220 11.38 -3.98 -5.42
C HIS A 220 11.89 -3.33 -6.73
N HIS A 221 11.67 -3.93 -7.90
CA HIS A 221 12.04 -3.31 -9.18
C HIS A 221 11.30 -1.98 -9.45
N THR A 222 10.11 -1.81 -8.88
CA THR A 222 9.31 -0.58 -9.05
C THR A 222 9.87 0.64 -8.31
N GLY A 223 10.68 0.41 -7.26
CA GLY A 223 11.06 1.43 -6.29
C GLY A 223 9.89 1.98 -5.44
N LEU A 224 8.67 1.43 -5.56
CA LEU A 224 7.49 1.80 -4.76
C LEU A 224 7.41 1.02 -3.44
N THR A 225 8.29 0.04 -3.24
CA THR A 225 8.22 -0.94 -2.15
C THR A 225 9.42 -0.84 -1.20
N VAL A 226 9.18 -1.00 0.10
CA VAL A 226 10.20 -0.89 1.15
C VAL A 226 10.03 -1.92 2.28
N ASP A 227 11.13 -2.59 2.66
CA ASP A 227 11.22 -3.49 3.81
C ASP A 227 11.62 -2.76 5.10
N PHE A 228 10.89 -2.98 6.19
CA PHE A 228 11.13 -2.37 7.49
C PHE A 228 11.95 -3.24 8.45
N ARG A 229 12.82 -2.59 9.23
CA ARG A 229 13.48 -3.15 10.43
C ARG A 229 13.52 -2.11 11.55
N ALA A 230 13.95 -2.54 12.75
CA ALA A 230 14.32 -1.62 13.82
C ALA A 230 15.79 -1.82 14.22
N TRP A 231 16.61 -0.76 14.21
CA TRP A 231 17.98 -0.79 14.76
C TRP A 231 17.93 -0.48 16.25
N LEU A 232 18.15 -1.48 17.10
CA LEU A 232 18.04 -1.36 18.56
C LEU A 232 19.37 -0.95 19.21
N ASP A 233 19.34 -0.48 20.46
CA ASP A 233 20.53 0.03 21.18
C ASP A 233 21.60 -1.05 21.46
N ASN A 234 21.23 -2.33 21.39
CA ASN A 234 22.16 -3.48 21.43
C ASN A 234 22.86 -3.74 20.09
N ASN A 235 22.71 -2.84 19.10
CA ASN A 235 23.22 -2.95 17.73
C ASN A 235 22.68 -4.15 16.91
N SER A 236 21.52 -4.70 17.29
CA SER A 236 20.75 -5.65 16.47
C SER A 236 19.78 -4.92 15.54
N TYR A 237 19.39 -5.60 14.45
CA TYR A 237 18.43 -5.11 13.45
C TYR A 237 17.38 -6.19 13.10
N PRO A 238 16.51 -6.57 14.06
CA PRO A 238 15.41 -7.50 13.82
C PRO A 238 14.37 -6.95 12.80
N TYR A 239 13.61 -7.88 12.23
CA TYR A 239 12.31 -7.59 11.63
C TYR A 239 11.37 -7.02 12.70
N ILE A 240 10.57 -6.01 12.36
CA ILE A 240 9.65 -5.36 13.31
C ILE A 240 8.47 -6.27 13.67
N SER A 241 8.12 -7.21 12.79
CA SER A 241 7.07 -8.20 13.00
C SER A 241 7.44 -9.34 13.97
N ALA A 242 8.73 -9.69 14.03
CA ALA A 242 9.21 -10.92 14.67
C ALA A 242 9.92 -10.70 16.02
N SER A 243 9.76 -9.52 16.63
CA SER A 243 10.46 -9.14 17.86
C SER A 243 9.51 -8.58 18.91
N GLU A 244 9.57 -9.13 20.12
CA GLU A 244 8.83 -8.64 21.30
C GLU A 244 9.41 -7.33 21.88
N ASP A 245 10.49 -6.77 21.31
CA ASP A 245 11.01 -5.50 21.77
C ASP A 245 9.96 -4.39 21.61
N ALA A 246 9.79 -3.59 22.67
CA ALA A 246 8.75 -2.56 22.73
C ALA A 246 8.88 -1.50 21.63
N SER A 247 10.06 -1.32 21.05
CA SER A 247 10.31 -0.47 19.88
C SER A 247 9.77 -1.11 18.60
N CYS A 248 10.12 -2.38 18.34
CA CYS A 248 9.61 -3.17 17.20
C CYS A 248 8.07 -3.24 17.19
N VAL A 249 7.49 -3.65 18.32
CA VAL A 249 6.03 -3.72 18.51
C VAL A 249 5.38 -2.35 18.28
N GLN A 250 6.00 -1.25 18.72
CA GLN A 250 5.47 0.10 18.52
C GLN A 250 5.50 0.52 17.04
N ILE A 251 6.61 0.26 16.33
CA ILE A 251 6.74 0.55 14.90
C ILE A 251 5.69 -0.25 14.12
N TYR A 252 5.66 -1.57 14.29
CA TYR A 252 4.75 -2.47 13.58
C TYR A 252 3.27 -2.14 13.84
N THR A 253 2.88 -1.88 15.09
CA THR A 253 1.50 -1.51 15.43
C THR A 253 1.09 -0.17 14.81
N TRP A 254 1.99 0.82 14.77
CA TRP A 254 1.66 2.14 14.23
C TRP A 254 1.59 2.13 12.70
N LEU A 255 2.53 1.45 12.02
CA LEU A 255 2.52 1.35 10.55
C LEU A 255 1.23 0.70 10.04
N ASN A 256 0.87 -0.48 10.54
CA ASN A 256 -0.37 -1.17 10.14
C ASN A 256 -1.67 -0.39 10.45
N THR A 257 -1.63 0.65 11.28
CA THR A 257 -2.80 1.48 11.61
C THR A 257 -2.76 2.88 10.99
N ASN A 258 -1.71 3.24 10.23
CA ASN A 258 -1.54 4.59 9.66
C ASN A 258 -0.96 4.63 8.24
N CYS A 259 -0.35 3.56 7.73
CA CYS A 259 0.37 3.57 6.45
C CYS A 259 -0.48 4.05 5.27
N TYR A 260 -1.77 3.70 5.25
CA TYR A 260 -2.72 4.09 4.22
C TYR A 260 -2.87 5.62 4.05
N LYS A 261 -2.66 6.40 5.12
CA LYS A 261 -2.72 7.87 5.10
C LYS A 261 -1.60 8.50 4.26
N TYR A 262 -0.54 7.74 4.04
CA TYR A 262 0.64 8.13 3.27
C TYR A 262 0.73 7.33 1.95
N GLY A 263 -0.36 6.69 1.53
CA GLY A 263 -0.43 5.90 0.30
C GLY A 263 0.26 4.53 0.35
N PHE A 264 0.64 4.04 1.54
CA PHE A 264 1.26 2.72 1.72
C PHE A 264 0.26 1.66 2.19
N ILE A 265 0.46 0.42 1.77
CA ILE A 265 -0.23 -0.79 2.28
C ILE A 265 0.81 -1.76 2.86
N GLN A 266 0.41 -2.57 3.85
CA GLN A 266 1.14 -3.82 4.16
C GLN A 266 0.77 -4.82 3.07
N ARG A 267 1.75 -5.23 2.26
CA ARG A 267 1.50 -5.76 0.90
C ARG A 267 1.07 -7.22 0.87
N TYR A 268 1.55 -8.02 1.81
CA TYR A 268 1.33 -9.47 1.88
C TYR A 268 0.76 -9.86 3.26
N PRO A 269 -0.51 -9.54 3.57
CA PRO A 269 -1.16 -9.97 4.81
C PRO A 269 -1.48 -11.47 4.79
N GLN A 270 -1.42 -12.12 5.96
CA GLN A 270 -1.61 -13.57 6.11
C GLN A 270 -2.97 -14.07 5.59
N SER A 271 -4.01 -13.22 5.65
CA SER A 271 -5.37 -13.51 5.15
C SER A 271 -5.45 -13.60 3.62
N LYS A 272 -4.51 -13.02 2.88
CA LYS A 272 -4.58 -12.86 1.42
C LYS A 272 -3.54 -13.70 0.65
N SER A 273 -2.75 -14.54 1.32
CA SER A 273 -1.70 -15.37 0.70
C SER A 273 -2.21 -16.32 -0.39
N SER A 274 -3.48 -16.72 -0.34
CA SER A 274 -4.15 -17.50 -1.39
C SER A 274 -4.41 -16.70 -2.67
N VAL A 275 -4.49 -15.38 -2.60
CA VAL A 275 -4.67 -14.46 -3.72
C VAL A 275 -3.32 -13.95 -4.23
N THR A 276 -2.50 -13.35 -3.35
CA THR A 276 -1.20 -12.75 -3.69
C THR A 276 -0.13 -13.77 -4.13
N LYS A 277 -0.39 -15.07 -3.93
CA LYS A 277 0.54 -16.20 -4.13
C LYS A 277 1.85 -16.10 -3.33
N SER A 278 1.93 -15.14 -2.42
CA SER A 278 3.09 -14.88 -1.56
C SER A 278 2.80 -15.29 -0.13
N SER A 279 3.84 -15.73 0.60
CA SER A 279 3.75 -15.95 2.04
C SER A 279 3.58 -14.63 2.79
N HIS A 280 3.10 -14.69 4.03
CA HIS A 280 2.94 -13.50 4.86
C HIS A 280 4.30 -12.83 5.12
N TYR A 281 4.50 -11.64 4.55
CA TYR A 281 5.69 -10.81 4.78
C TYR A 281 5.27 -9.48 5.42
N ALA A 282 5.18 -9.52 6.75
CA ALA A 282 4.66 -8.47 7.62
C ALA A 282 5.44 -7.13 7.55
N ASP A 283 6.73 -7.21 7.23
CA ASP A 283 7.65 -6.07 7.21
C ASP A 283 7.71 -5.35 5.84
N HIS A 284 6.98 -5.85 4.85
CA HIS A 284 7.02 -5.42 3.45
C HIS A 284 5.84 -4.49 3.10
N TYR A 285 6.15 -3.25 2.74
CA TYR A 285 5.16 -2.21 2.48
C TYR A 285 5.30 -1.67 1.06
N ARG A 286 4.16 -1.60 0.35
CA ARG A 286 4.05 -1.13 -1.03
C ARG A 286 3.33 0.22 -1.05
N TYR A 287 3.89 1.20 -1.76
CA TYR A 287 3.22 2.46 -2.08
C TYR A 287 2.31 2.27 -3.31
N VAL A 288 1.05 2.66 -3.16
CA VAL A 288 -0.03 2.57 -4.18
C VAL A 288 -0.73 3.92 -4.40
N GLY A 289 -0.30 4.96 -3.69
CA GLY A 289 -0.93 6.28 -3.71
C GLY A 289 -2.09 6.44 -2.71
N TYR A 290 -2.41 7.71 -2.43
CA TYR A 290 -3.66 8.12 -1.80
C TYR A 290 -4.56 8.69 -2.91
N PRO A 291 -5.86 8.33 -2.98
CA PRO A 291 -6.68 7.65 -1.98
C PRO A 291 -6.63 6.10 -2.03
N HIS A 292 -5.88 5.50 -2.96
CA HIS A 292 -5.91 4.05 -3.20
C HIS A 292 -5.66 3.20 -1.96
N ALA A 293 -4.63 3.50 -1.18
CA ALA A 293 -4.36 2.77 0.06
C ALA A 293 -5.51 2.90 1.10
N LEU A 294 -6.21 4.04 1.14
CA LEU A 294 -7.40 4.24 1.98
C LEU A 294 -8.59 3.42 1.47
N ALA A 295 -8.79 3.33 0.16
CA ALA A 295 -9.80 2.45 -0.45
C ALA A 295 -9.54 0.98 -0.12
N MET A 296 -8.29 0.53 -0.28
CA MET A 296 -7.86 -0.83 0.02
C MET A 296 -8.04 -1.19 1.50
N MET A 297 -7.62 -0.30 2.41
CA MET A 297 -7.78 -0.49 3.86
C MET A 297 -9.25 -0.56 4.27
N ARG A 298 -10.11 0.36 3.78
CA ARG A 298 -11.53 0.39 4.15
C ARG A 298 -12.34 -0.84 3.66
N ASN A 299 -11.84 -1.56 2.66
CA ASN A 299 -12.52 -2.72 2.07
C ASN A 299 -11.81 -4.07 2.34
N ASP A 300 -10.72 -4.09 3.14
CA ASP A 300 -9.82 -5.24 3.33
C ASP A 300 -9.40 -5.89 2.00
N LEU A 301 -8.73 -5.14 1.12
CA LEU A 301 -8.28 -5.62 -0.21
C LEU A 301 -6.76 -5.63 -0.33
N CYS A 302 -6.18 -6.71 -0.85
CA CYS A 302 -4.84 -6.67 -1.44
C CYS A 302 -4.87 -6.06 -2.86
N LEU A 303 -3.69 -5.78 -3.45
CA LEU A 303 -3.59 -5.02 -4.70
C LEU A 303 -4.30 -5.74 -5.87
N GLU A 304 -4.15 -7.06 -5.91
CA GLU A 304 -4.79 -7.98 -6.84
C GLU A 304 -6.33 -7.89 -6.76
N GLU A 305 -6.89 -7.92 -5.56
CA GLU A 305 -8.34 -7.78 -5.35
C GLU A 305 -8.83 -6.37 -5.70
N TYR A 306 -8.07 -5.33 -5.35
CA TYR A 306 -8.42 -3.93 -5.60
C TYR A 306 -8.49 -3.63 -7.10
N LEU A 307 -7.48 -4.05 -7.87
CA LEU A 307 -7.46 -3.91 -9.32
C LEU A 307 -8.58 -4.72 -9.98
N THR A 308 -8.84 -5.94 -9.50
CA THR A 308 -9.97 -6.77 -9.95
C THR A 308 -11.31 -6.08 -9.70
N VAL A 309 -11.51 -5.47 -8.52
CA VAL A 309 -12.74 -4.74 -8.17
C VAL A 309 -12.93 -3.51 -9.05
N LEU A 310 -11.88 -2.71 -9.30
CA LEU A 310 -11.97 -1.57 -10.21
C LEU A 310 -12.33 -2.00 -11.63
N ALA A 311 -11.64 -3.00 -12.18
CA ALA A 311 -11.87 -3.46 -13.55
C ALA A 311 -13.26 -4.08 -13.76
N THR A 312 -13.74 -4.87 -12.80
CA THR A 312 -15.01 -5.61 -12.93
C THR A 312 -16.26 -4.86 -12.48
N ARG A 313 -16.13 -3.82 -11.64
CA ARG A 313 -17.28 -3.10 -11.06
C ARG A 313 -17.29 -1.59 -11.35
N HIS A 314 -16.14 -1.01 -11.66
CA HIS A 314 -15.97 0.43 -11.84
C HIS A 314 -15.29 0.82 -13.16
N PRO A 315 -15.69 0.27 -14.33
CA PRO A 315 -15.23 0.77 -15.63
C PRO A 315 -15.80 2.17 -15.89
N TYR A 316 -15.14 2.96 -16.76
CA TYR A 316 -15.60 4.29 -17.20
C TYR A 316 -17.02 4.30 -17.78
N THR A 317 -17.43 3.22 -18.44
CA THR A 317 -18.77 3.06 -19.01
C THR A 317 -19.83 2.61 -17.99
N GLY A 318 -19.47 2.50 -16.70
CA GLY A 318 -20.30 1.98 -15.62
C GLY A 318 -20.40 2.92 -14.42
N THR A 319 -20.52 2.36 -13.22
CA THR A 319 -20.58 3.15 -11.98
C THR A 319 -19.17 3.36 -11.43
N HIS A 320 -18.64 4.58 -11.52
CA HIS A 320 -17.35 4.93 -10.92
C HIS A 320 -17.33 4.71 -9.40
N TYR A 321 -16.18 4.36 -8.84
CA TYR A 321 -16.01 4.24 -7.40
C TYR A 321 -15.83 5.63 -6.77
N ILE A 322 -16.83 6.08 -6.02
CA ILE A 322 -16.82 7.38 -5.32
C ILE A 322 -16.51 7.14 -3.84
N MET A 323 -15.55 7.90 -3.29
CA MET A 323 -15.18 7.82 -1.86
C MET A 323 -14.80 9.18 -1.28
N ASN A 324 -15.14 9.40 -0.01
CA ASN A 324 -14.67 10.58 0.74
C ASN A 324 -13.38 10.23 1.48
N GLY A 325 -12.31 10.98 1.24
CA GLY A 325 -11.04 10.88 1.94
C GLY A 325 -11.13 11.30 3.41
N ASP A 326 -10.17 10.82 4.20
CA ASP A 326 -9.97 11.25 5.59
C ASP A 326 -9.45 12.71 5.68
N ASP A 327 -8.98 13.27 4.56
CA ASP A 327 -8.60 14.66 4.34
C ASP A 327 -9.80 15.59 4.01
N GLY A 328 -11.00 15.01 3.87
CA GLY A 328 -12.23 15.73 3.53
C GLY A 328 -12.47 15.94 2.03
N VAL A 329 -11.59 15.43 1.17
CA VAL A 329 -11.69 15.53 -0.29
C VAL A 329 -12.54 14.38 -0.84
N THR A 330 -13.33 14.63 -1.89
CA THR A 330 -14.05 13.54 -2.59
C THR A 330 -13.21 13.02 -3.75
N TYR A 331 -13.14 11.70 -3.90
CA TYR A 331 -12.44 11.05 -4.99
C TYR A 331 -13.38 10.22 -5.84
N GLU A 332 -13.09 10.20 -7.13
CA GLU A 332 -13.76 9.39 -8.14
C GLU A 332 -12.70 8.54 -8.84
N ILE A 333 -12.91 7.23 -8.91
CA ILE A 333 -11.95 6.27 -9.45
C ILE A 333 -12.66 5.35 -10.45
N TYR A 334 -12.08 5.18 -11.64
CA TYR A 334 -12.58 4.25 -12.64
C TYR A 334 -11.47 3.59 -13.45
N TYR A 335 -11.82 2.46 -14.06
CA TYR A 335 -10.98 1.67 -14.92
C TYR A 335 -11.26 1.93 -16.41
N VAL A 336 -10.22 1.94 -17.24
CA VAL A 336 -10.30 1.98 -18.70
C VAL A 336 -9.44 0.83 -19.27
N PRO A 337 -10.03 -0.14 -19.99
CA PRO A 337 -9.25 -1.21 -20.60
C PRO A 337 -8.34 -0.67 -21.70
N ALA A 338 -7.14 -1.24 -21.81
CA ALA A 338 -6.19 -0.90 -22.86
C ALA A 338 -6.68 -1.41 -24.23
N ALA A 339 -6.38 -0.64 -25.28
CA ALA A 339 -6.58 -1.08 -26.65
C ALA A 339 -5.60 -2.20 -27.00
N THR A 340 -6.11 -3.33 -27.51
CA THR A 340 -5.30 -4.51 -27.84
C THR A 340 -4.76 -4.44 -29.27
N GLY A 341 -3.44 -4.55 -29.44
CA GLY A 341 -2.77 -4.65 -30.74
C GLY A 341 -1.38 -4.03 -30.74
N GLU A 342 -0.54 -4.40 -31.70
CA GLU A 342 0.76 -3.75 -31.89
C GLU A 342 0.55 -2.29 -32.35
N GLY A 343 1.21 -1.35 -31.68
CA GLY A 343 1.03 0.09 -31.93
C GLY A 343 -0.33 0.67 -31.50
N ALA A 344 -1.18 -0.10 -30.82
CA ALA A 344 -2.48 0.38 -30.36
C ALA A 344 -2.36 1.51 -29.33
N THR A 345 -3.26 2.49 -29.41
CA THR A 345 -3.40 3.58 -28.45
C THR A 345 -4.78 3.53 -27.79
N THR A 346 -4.79 3.80 -26.49
CA THR A 346 -5.99 3.79 -25.65
C THR A 346 -6.47 5.21 -25.43
N SER A 347 -7.68 5.51 -25.87
CA SER A 347 -8.39 6.74 -25.54
C SER A 347 -8.87 6.69 -24.10
N VAL A 348 -8.09 7.23 -23.16
CA VAL A 348 -8.45 7.31 -21.74
C VAL A 348 -9.20 8.62 -21.47
N PRO A 349 -10.50 8.59 -21.12
CA PRO A 349 -11.24 9.80 -20.80
C PRO A 349 -10.77 10.40 -19.48
N VAL A 350 -10.68 11.73 -19.43
CA VAL A 350 -10.25 12.51 -18.27
C VAL A 350 -11.06 13.80 -18.17
N PRO A 351 -11.32 14.36 -16.97
CA PRO A 351 -12.12 15.57 -16.81
C PRO A 351 -11.36 16.80 -17.32
N THR A 352 -12.08 17.80 -17.84
CA THR A 352 -11.48 19.06 -18.30
C THR A 352 -11.03 19.97 -17.15
N ASP A 353 -11.81 20.03 -16.07
CA ASP A 353 -11.70 21.10 -15.05
C ASP A 353 -11.35 20.59 -13.64
N MET A 354 -10.97 19.31 -13.49
CA MET A 354 -10.64 18.69 -12.19
C MET A 354 -9.24 18.05 -12.22
N PRO A 355 -8.44 18.14 -11.13
CA PRO A 355 -7.16 17.44 -11.04
C PRO A 355 -7.36 15.93 -11.09
N TYR A 356 -6.56 15.24 -11.89
CA TYR A 356 -6.59 13.79 -12.00
C TYR A 356 -5.18 13.17 -12.06
N THR A 357 -5.09 11.88 -11.76
CA THR A 357 -3.93 11.03 -12.07
C THR A 357 -4.37 9.84 -12.93
N ILE A 358 -3.40 9.23 -13.63
CA ILE A 358 -3.58 7.98 -14.36
C ILE A 358 -2.45 7.04 -13.94
N SER A 359 -2.77 5.78 -13.68
CA SER A 359 -1.80 4.68 -13.57
C SER A 359 -2.22 3.54 -14.46
N GLY A 360 -1.30 2.94 -15.21
CA GLY A 360 -1.48 1.59 -15.70
C GLY A 360 -1.49 0.58 -14.54
N ASN A 361 -2.05 -0.61 -14.79
CA ASN A 361 -2.09 -1.72 -13.83
C ASN A 361 -1.02 -2.79 -14.07
N ASN A 362 -0.16 -2.61 -15.08
CA ASN A 362 0.88 -3.53 -15.57
C ASN A 362 0.41 -4.71 -16.44
N TYR A 363 -0.89 -4.86 -16.77
CA TYR A 363 -1.34 -6.00 -17.57
C TYR A 363 -2.43 -5.72 -18.62
N ASP A 364 -3.55 -5.06 -18.29
CA ASP A 364 -4.70 -4.93 -19.23
C ASP A 364 -5.36 -3.54 -19.30
N GLY A 365 -4.95 -2.56 -18.49
CA GLY A 365 -5.56 -1.22 -18.57
C GLY A 365 -5.07 -0.19 -17.58
N PHE A 366 -5.88 0.87 -17.45
CA PHE A 366 -5.58 2.10 -16.73
C PHE A 366 -6.61 2.36 -15.63
N ILE A 367 -6.15 2.94 -14.52
CA ILE A 367 -6.97 3.51 -13.46
C ILE A 367 -6.82 5.02 -13.55
N VAL A 368 -7.95 5.72 -13.66
CA VAL A 368 -8.02 7.18 -13.55
C VAL A 368 -8.58 7.54 -12.19
N THR A 369 -7.96 8.52 -11.53
CA THR A 369 -8.36 9.01 -10.21
C THR A 369 -8.57 10.51 -10.28
N ILE A 370 -9.80 10.97 -10.08
CA ILE A 370 -10.21 12.37 -10.11
C ILE A 370 -10.36 12.90 -8.68
N THR A 371 -9.87 14.12 -8.45
CA THR A 371 -9.97 14.86 -7.19
C THR A 371 -11.12 15.85 -7.28
N ARG A 372 -12.27 15.52 -6.69
CA ARG A 372 -13.48 16.36 -6.62
C ARG A 372 -13.41 17.27 -5.39
N LYS A 373 -13.65 18.57 -5.61
CA LYS A 373 -13.66 19.63 -4.59
C LYS A 373 -15.07 19.88 -4.04
#